data_AF-A0A3N8HSI1-F1
#
_entry.id   AF-A0A3N8HSI1-F1
#
_cell.length_a   1.000
_cell.length_b   1.000
_cell.length_c   1.000
_cell.angle_alpha   90.00
_cell.angle_beta   90.00
_cell.angle_gamma   90.00
#
_symmetry.space_group_name_H-M   'P 1'
#
loop_
_entity.id
_entity.type
_entity.pdbx_description
1 polymer ?
#
loop_
_entity_poly.entity_id
_entity_poly.type
_entity_poly.pdbx_seq_one_letter_code
_entity_poly.pdbx_strand_id
1 'polypeptide(L)'
;MEMDIDLPAVDDAVLALLYLTLHDGNRAWKSFDWDTLNRLHERGLIGNPINKAKAVILTDEGLRESERLFTRLFVDSGGTRTSERP
;
A
#
# COMPACT_ATOMS: atom_id res chain seq x y z
N MET A 1 -9.87 0.74 -25.64
CA MET A 1 -8.82 -0.22 -25.22
C MET A 1 -9.14 -0.54 -23.78
N GLU A 2 -9.74 -1.69 -23.52
CA GLU A 2 -9.86 -2.21 -22.16
C GLU A 2 -8.42 -2.50 -21.69
N MET A 3 -7.93 -1.73 -20.73
CA MET A 3 -6.71 -2.11 -20.02
C MET A 3 -7.14 -3.12 -18.96
N ASP A 4 -6.67 -4.35 -19.09
CA ASP A 4 -6.82 -5.36 -18.04
C ASP A 4 -5.84 -5.00 -16.92
N ILE A 5 -6.37 -4.34 -15.88
CA ILE A 5 -5.57 -3.88 -14.75
C ILE A 5 -5.40 -5.05 -13.79
N ASP A 6 -4.14 -5.38 -13.46
CA ASP A 6 -3.82 -6.29 -12.36
C ASP A 6 -4.18 -5.64 -11.03
N LEU A 7 -5.45 -5.76 -10.63
CA LEU A 7 -5.98 -5.22 -9.38
C LEU A 7 -5.20 -5.75 -8.16
N PRO A 8 -4.84 -7.05 -8.06
CA PRO A 8 -3.98 -7.53 -6.99
C PRO A 8 -2.64 -6.78 -6.88
N ALA A 9 -1.96 -6.52 -8.00
CA ALA A 9 -0.72 -5.75 -8.00
C ALA A 9 -0.93 -4.30 -7.55
N VAL A 10 -2.05 -3.68 -7.95
CA VAL A 10 -2.44 -2.34 -7.48
C VAL A 10 -2.70 -2.33 -5.97
N ASP A 11 -3.41 -3.33 -5.45
CA ASP A 11 -3.72 -3.46 -4.02
C ASP A 11 -2.44 -3.59 -3.20
N ASP A 12 -1.52 -4.43 -3.64
CA ASP A 12 -0.22 -4.63 -2.97
C ASP A 12 0.63 -3.36 -3.01
N ALA A 13 0.63 -2.63 -4.13
CA ALA A 13 1.32 -1.34 -4.22
C ALA A 13 0.68 -0.29 -3.30
N VAL A 14 -0.64 -0.21 -3.22
CA VAL A 14 -1.32 0.71 -2.30
C VAL A 14 -1.05 0.35 -0.85
N LEU A 15 -1.08 -0.93 -0.48
CA LEU A 15 -0.73 -1.36 0.87
C LEU A 15 0.71 -0.96 1.24
N ALA A 16 1.65 -1.15 0.31
CA ALA A 16 3.02 -0.70 0.49
C ALA A 16 3.10 0.83 0.67
N LEU A 17 2.37 1.61 -0.11
CA LEU A 17 2.38 3.06 0.03
C LEU A 17 1.69 3.57 1.30
N LEU A 18 0.74 2.82 1.87
CA LEU A 18 0.17 3.16 3.19
C LEU A 18 1.26 3.17 4.27
N TYR A 19 2.27 2.30 4.19
CA TYR A 19 3.42 2.28 5.10
C TYR A 19 4.14 3.63 5.16
N LEU A 20 4.31 4.31 4.02
CA LEU A 20 4.97 5.62 3.94
C LEU A 20 4.21 6.72 4.71
N THR A 21 2.90 6.54 4.87
CA THR A 21 2.01 7.52 5.52
C THR A 21 1.66 7.14 6.96
N LEU A 22 2.32 6.12 7.51
CA LEU A 22 2.07 5.67 8.87
C LEU A 22 2.37 6.77 9.90
N HIS A 23 1.45 6.91 10.83
CA HIS A 23 1.51 7.77 12.00
C HIS A 23 0.73 7.10 13.14
N ASP A 24 0.90 7.61 14.36
CA ASP A 24 0.24 7.09 15.56
C ASP A 24 0.34 5.55 15.72
N GLY A 25 1.45 4.97 15.28
CA GLY A 25 1.73 3.53 15.32
C GLY A 25 1.12 2.75 14.14
N ASN A 26 -0.18 2.84 13.90
CA ASN A 26 -0.87 2.00 12.90
C ASN A 26 -1.88 2.74 12.01
N ARG A 27 -1.85 4.08 11.98
CA ARG A 27 -2.77 4.88 11.17
C ARG A 27 -2.08 5.36 9.91
N ALA A 28 -2.76 5.27 8.77
CA ALA A 28 -2.25 5.73 7.48
C ALA A 28 -3.27 6.66 6.81
N TRP A 29 -2.82 7.62 6.01
CA TRP A 29 -3.73 8.51 5.28
C TRP A 29 -4.46 7.74 4.18
N LYS A 30 -5.80 7.84 4.14
CA LYS A 30 -6.64 7.16 3.13
C LYS A 30 -6.89 8.04 1.91
N SER A 31 -5.79 8.40 1.25
CA SER A 31 -5.76 9.20 0.01
C SER A 31 -5.84 8.37 -1.28
N PHE A 32 -5.98 7.04 -1.16
CA PHE A 32 -6.08 6.12 -2.29
C PHE A 32 -7.53 5.85 -2.70
N ASP A 33 -7.67 5.25 -3.88
CA ASP A 33 -8.95 4.83 -4.43
C ASP A 33 -9.76 3.95 -3.47
N TRP A 34 -11.08 4.19 -3.45
CA TRP A 34 -12.01 3.53 -2.51
C TRP A 34 -12.13 2.04 -2.74
N ASP A 35 -12.16 1.58 -4.00
CA ASP A 35 -12.31 0.16 -4.31
C ASP A 35 -11.08 -0.62 -3.85
N THR A 36 -9.90 -0.02 -3.99
CA THR A 36 -8.65 -0.59 -3.49
C THR A 36 -8.63 -0.71 -1.96
N LEU A 37 -9.04 0.35 -1.25
CA LEU A 37 -9.14 0.30 0.21
C LEU A 37 -10.20 -0.71 0.67
N ASN A 38 -11.29 -0.88 -0.07
CA ASN A 38 -12.30 -1.88 0.24
C ASN A 38 -11.76 -3.30 0.08
N ARG A 39 -11.03 -3.60 -1.00
CA ARG A 39 -10.37 -4.92 -1.19
C ARG A 39 -9.33 -5.21 -0.11
N LEU A 40 -8.57 -4.21 0.32
CA LEU A 40 -7.62 -4.36 1.44
C LEU A 40 -8.34 -4.62 2.78
N HIS A 41 -9.53 -4.03 2.98
CA HIS A 41 -10.37 -4.31 4.15
C HIS A 41 -10.94 -5.73 4.11
N GLU A 42 -11.43 -6.18 2.95
CA GLU A 42 -11.91 -7.54 2.73
C GLU A 42 -10.81 -8.58 2.95
N ARG A 43 -9.55 -8.23 2.65
CA ARG A 43 -8.35 -9.03 2.97
C ARG A 43 -7.96 -9.01 4.46
N GLY A 44 -8.62 -8.21 5.30
CA GLY A 44 -8.31 -8.10 6.74
C GLY A 44 -7.04 -7.30 7.07
N LEU A 45 -6.46 -6.59 6.10
CA LEU A 45 -5.19 -5.86 6.26
C LEU A 45 -5.41 -4.46 6.85
N ILE A 46 -6.59 -3.89 6.61
CA ILE A 46 -6.99 -2.61 7.17
C ILE A 46 -8.37 -2.69 7.82
N GLY A 47 -8.61 -1.81 8.79
CA GLY A 47 -9.94 -1.57 9.33
C GLY A 47 -10.86 -0.91 8.30
N ASN A 48 -12.16 -0.86 8.62
CA ASN A 48 -13.17 -0.36 7.69
C ASN A 48 -12.86 1.09 7.23
N PRO A 49 -12.60 1.31 5.92
CA PRO A 49 -12.23 2.62 5.39
C PRO A 49 -13.44 3.58 5.30
N ILE A 50 -14.67 3.05 5.29
CA ILE A 50 -15.95 3.77 5.16
C ILE A 50 -16.29 4.45 6.49
N ASN A 51 -15.55 5.51 6.79
CA ASN A 51 -15.81 6.35 7.94
C ASN A 51 -15.38 7.80 7.66
N LYS A 52 -15.84 8.75 8.48
CA LYS A 52 -15.54 10.18 8.34
C LYS A 52 -14.10 10.56 8.72
N ALA A 53 -13.28 9.63 9.23
CA ALA A 53 -11.90 9.94 9.57
C ALA A 53 -11.12 10.27 8.28
N LYS A 54 -9.91 10.81 8.45
CA LYS A 54 -8.96 11.03 7.33
C LYS A 54 -7.91 9.92 7.20
N ALA A 55 -7.85 9.04 8.19
CA ALA A 55 -6.92 7.93 8.26
C ALA A 55 -7.65 6.59 8.29
N VAL A 56 -6.99 5.54 7.82
CA VAL A 56 -7.37 4.14 8.01
C VAL A 56 -6.40 3.50 9.01
N ILE A 57 -6.88 2.51 9.75
CA ILE A 57 -6.08 1.76 10.72
C ILE A 57 -5.60 0.48 10.03
N LEU A 58 -4.30 0.21 10.05
CA LEU A 58 -3.74 -1.07 9.64
C LEU A 58 -3.90 -2.08 10.79
N THR A 59 -4.22 -3.32 10.45
CA THR A 59 -4.15 -4.44 11.39
C THR A 59 -2.69 -4.84 11.63
N ASP A 60 -2.43 -5.67 12.64
CA ASP A 60 -1.08 -6.19 12.87
C ASP A 60 -0.53 -6.99 11.69
N GLU A 61 -1.42 -7.63 10.92
CA GLU A 61 -1.08 -8.27 9.65
C GLU A 61 -0.83 -7.24 8.55
N GLY A 62 -1.71 -6.25 8.41
CA GLY A 62 -1.52 -5.16 7.45
C GLY A 62 -0.23 -4.39 7.64
N LEU A 63 0.18 -4.13 8.88
CA LEU A 63 1.46 -3.48 9.19
C LEU A 63 2.64 -4.31 8.67
N ARG A 64 2.72 -5.58 9.09
CA ARG A 64 3.80 -6.49 8.66
C ARG A 64 3.85 -6.62 7.14
N GLU A 65 2.69 -6.74 6.51
CA GLU A 65 2.59 -6.93 5.08
C GLU A 65 2.91 -5.65 4.30
N SER A 66 2.48 -4.48 4.79
CA SER A 66 2.81 -3.18 4.20
C SER A 66 4.32 -2.93 4.20
N GLU A 67 5.02 -3.24 5.29
CA GLU A 67 6.48 -3.11 5.39
C GLU A 67 7.20 -4.10 4.46
N ARG A 68 6.74 -5.35 4.42
CA ARG A 68 7.28 -6.40 3.55
C ARG A 68 7.16 -6.02 2.07
N LEU A 69 5.98 -5.55 1.66
CA LEU A 69 5.73 -5.11 0.29
C LEU A 69 6.50 -3.84 -0.04
N PHE A 70 6.57 -2.87 0.88
CA PHE A 70 7.35 -1.65 0.68
C PHE A 70 8.82 -1.97 0.43
N THR A 71 9.39 -2.86 1.26
CA THR A 71 10.76 -3.34 1.08
C THR A 71 10.93 -4.05 -0.27
N ARG A 72 10.00 -4.92 -0.64
CA ARG A 72 10.07 -5.69 -1.89
C ARG A 72 9.95 -4.81 -3.14
N LEU A 73 9.09 -3.80 -3.11
CA LEU A 73 8.71 -3.02 -4.29
C LEU A 73 9.56 -1.77 -4.47
N PHE A 74 10.00 -1.15 -3.38
CA PHE A 74 10.55 0.21 -3.43
C PHE A 74 11.93 0.37 -2.77
N VAL A 75 12.43 -0.62 -2.03
CA VAL A 75 13.80 -0.57 -1.51
C VAL A 75 14.77 -1.10 -2.57
N ASP A 76 15.63 -0.21 -3.05
CA ASP A 76 16.70 -0.54 -3.98
C ASP A 76 17.68 -1.52 -3.32
N SER A 77 17.90 -2.68 -3.92
CA SER A 77 18.82 -3.70 -3.40
C SER A 77 20.30 -3.38 -3.65
N GLY A 78 20.63 -2.14 -4.02
CA GLY A 78 22.01 -1.67 -4.22
C GLY A 78 22.72 -2.30 -5.43
N GLY A 79 21.98 -2.98 -6.31
CA GLY A 79 22.51 -3.52 -7.56
C GLY A 79 22.59 -2.43 -8.63
N THR A 80 23.66 -1.63 -8.58
CA THR A 80 24.26 -0.92 -9.73
C THR A 80 23.27 -0.42 -10.79
N ARG A 81 22.56 0.69 -10.52
CA ARG A 81 22.10 1.57 -11.60
C ARG A 81 23.17 2.61 -11.95
N THR A 82 24.38 2.14 -12.28
CA THR A 82 25.23 2.86 -13.23
C THR A 82 24.92 2.30 -14.61
N SER A 83 23.93 2.88 -15.26
CA SER A 83 23.99 2.99 -16.71
C SER A 83 23.31 4.30 -17.06
N GLU A 84 24.16 5.27 -17.34
CA GLU A 84 23.89 6.41 -18.19
C GLU A 84 22.80 6.12 -19.21
N ARG A 85 21.95 7.11 -19.50
CA ARG A 85 21.42 7.28 -20.84
C ARG A 85 20.86 8.69 -21.03
N PRO A 86 20.78 9.13 -22.29
CA PRO A 86 21.62 10.15 -22.91
C PRO A 86 21.04 11.56 -22.85
#